data_AF-A0A6A8G2N2-F1
#
_entry.id   AF-A0A6A8G2N2-F1
#
_cell.length_a   1.000
_cell.length_b   1.000
_cell.length_c   1.000
_cell.angle_alpha   90.00
_cell.angle_beta   90.00
_cell.angle_gamma   90.00
#
_symmetry.space_group_name_H-M   'P 1'
#
loop_
_entity.id
_entity.type
_entity.pdbx_description
1 polymer ?
#
loop_
_entity_poly.entity_id
_entity_poly.type
_entity_poly.pdbx_seq_one_letter_code
_entity_poly.pdbx_strand_id
1 'polypeptide(L)'
;TKEAINKTQHSGYENEYFYIVANIPTLQEYRKYYEPLIKKNNLNFKKGMKQARKGVGYKAAIEVHTTLFSRSSNFSKDKKLDDVLDLSESTKKLHLNFENTKIFLQLAKSTISTNRVNYSDNESI
;
A
#
# COMPACT_ATOMS: atom_id res chain seq x y z
N THR A 1 9.57 -3.53 10.90
CA THR A 1 9.47 -2.65 12.08
C THR A 1 9.44 -1.21 11.59
N LYS A 2 8.90 -0.28 12.40
CA LYS A 2 8.92 1.15 12.10
C LYS A 2 10.31 1.71 11.77
N GLU A 3 11.34 1.28 12.51
CA GLU A 3 12.72 1.72 12.25
C GLU A 3 13.22 1.26 10.88
N ALA A 4 13.00 0.00 10.52
CA ALA A 4 13.41 -0.52 9.20
C ALA A 4 12.71 0.25 8.07
N ILE A 5 11.41 0.50 8.18
CA ILE A 5 10.64 1.26 7.18
C ILE A 5 11.23 2.66 7.00
N ASN A 6 11.40 3.39 8.11
CA ASN A 6 11.89 4.77 8.07
C ASN A 6 13.32 4.89 7.51
N LYS A 7 14.17 3.87 7.73
CA LYS A 7 15.58 3.91 7.32
C LYS A 7 15.87 3.31 5.94
N THR A 8 15.00 2.44 5.44
CA THR A 8 15.32 1.61 4.26
C THR A 8 14.30 1.66 3.14
N GLN A 9 13.09 2.19 3.39
CA GLN A 9 12.00 2.19 2.42
C GLN A 9 11.72 3.61 1.90
N HIS A 10 11.45 3.72 0.60
CA HIS A 10 11.26 5.00 -0.12
C HIS A 10 10.13 4.94 -1.15
N SER A 11 9.16 4.03 -0.97
CA SER A 11 8.09 3.70 -1.92
C SER A 11 6.91 4.71 -1.92
N GLY A 12 6.85 5.61 -0.93
CA GLY A 12 5.74 6.53 -0.72
C GLY A 12 5.16 6.37 0.69
N TYR A 13 3.84 6.24 0.82
CA TYR A 13 3.23 5.92 2.12
C TYR A 13 3.44 4.44 2.42
N GLU A 14 4.05 4.16 3.56
CA GLU A 14 4.31 2.81 4.05
C GLU A 14 4.21 2.76 5.58
N ASN A 15 3.69 1.65 6.09
CA ASN A 15 3.70 1.30 7.52
C ASN A 15 4.07 -0.18 7.71
N GLU A 16 4.02 -0.66 8.94
CA GLU A 16 4.48 -2.01 9.31
C GLU A 16 3.73 -3.16 8.64
N TYR A 17 2.58 -2.88 8.00
CA TYR A 17 1.69 -3.88 7.46
C TYR A 17 1.43 -3.72 5.97
N PHE A 18 1.52 -2.52 5.41
CA PHE A 18 1.24 -2.27 4.00
C PHE A 18 1.88 -0.98 3.47
N TYR A 19 1.97 -0.89 2.15
CA TYR A 19 2.26 0.34 1.41
C TYR A 19 1.15 0.63 0.39
N ILE A 20 1.07 1.90 -0.04
CA ILE A 20 0.10 2.37 -1.02
C ILE A 20 0.80 2.77 -2.31
N VAL A 21 0.34 2.22 -3.43
CA VAL A 21 0.76 2.63 -4.78
C VAL A 21 -0.35 3.43 -5.43
N ALA A 22 0.02 4.58 -5.99
CA ALA A 22 -0.86 5.43 -6.77
C ALA A 22 -0.10 5.96 -7.98
N ASN A 23 -0.81 6.24 -9.07
CA ASN A 23 -0.18 6.85 -10.23
C ASN A 23 0.28 8.28 -9.90
N ILE A 24 1.48 8.64 -10.35
CA ILE A 24 2.14 9.89 -10.00
C ILE A 24 1.80 10.92 -11.09
N PRO A 25 1.23 12.09 -10.75
CA PRO A 25 1.05 13.16 -11.72
C PRO A 25 2.40 13.73 -12.15
N THR A 26 2.46 14.41 -13.29
CA THR A 26 3.65 15.20 -13.63
C THR A 26 3.92 16.27 -12.57
N LEU A 27 5.16 16.75 -12.45
CA LEU A 27 5.49 17.82 -11.49
C LEU A 27 4.66 19.08 -11.73
N GLN A 28 4.37 19.40 -12.99
CA GLN A 28 3.52 20.54 -13.35
C GLN A 28 2.09 20.37 -12.85
N GLU A 29 1.50 19.18 -13.04
CA GLU A 29 0.17 18.85 -12.51
C GLU A 29 0.15 18.83 -10.99
N TYR A 30 1.19 18.29 -10.35
CA TYR A 30 1.35 18.32 -8.90
C TYR A 30 1.27 19.75 -8.35
N ARG A 31 2.11 20.65 -8.87
CA ARG A 31 2.14 22.06 -8.43
C ARG A 31 0.83 22.77 -8.68
N LYS A 32 0.18 22.49 -9.81
CA LYS A 32 -1.09 23.12 -10.19
C LYS A 32 -2.27 22.64 -9.35
N TYR A 33 -2.40 21.33 -9.13
CA TYR A 33 -3.62 20.72 -8.61
C TYR A 33 -3.50 20.17 -7.19
N TYR A 34 -2.32 19.74 -6.75
CA TYR A 34 -2.14 18.99 -5.50
C TYR A 34 -1.42 19.80 -4.41
N GLU A 35 -0.33 20.50 -4.74
CA GLU A 35 0.44 21.31 -3.79
C GLU A 35 -0.41 22.34 -3.01
N PRO A 36 -1.37 23.07 -3.63
CA PRO A 36 -2.22 24.03 -2.92
C PRO A 36 -3.13 23.40 -1.85
N LEU A 37 -3.32 22.07 -1.89
CA LEU A 37 -4.20 21.34 -0.98
C LEU A 37 -3.55 21.08 0.37
N ILE A 38 -2.21 21.04 0.45
CA ILE A 38 -1.45 20.64 1.66
C ILE A 38 -1.81 21.50 2.88
N LYS A 39 -2.08 22.79 2.68
CA LYS A 39 -2.42 23.74 3.75
C LYS A 39 -3.93 23.85 4.03
N LYS A 40 -4.76 23.05 3.36
CA LYS A 40 -6.22 23.10 3.53
C LYS A 40 -6.65 22.23 4.72
N ASN A 41 -7.75 22.60 5.36
CA ASN A 41 -8.40 21.74 6.34
C ASN A 41 -8.88 20.42 5.71
N ASN A 42 -9.16 19.42 6.53
CA ASN A 42 -9.53 18.07 6.07
C ASN A 42 -10.70 18.04 5.08
N LEU A 43 -11.73 18.87 5.29
CA LEU A 43 -12.90 18.92 4.41
C LEU A 43 -12.52 19.42 3.02
N ASN A 44 -11.80 20.54 2.96
CA ASN A 44 -11.37 21.17 1.71
C ASN A 44 -10.29 20.36 1.01
N PHE A 45 -9.39 19.72 1.76
CA PHE A 45 -8.41 18.77 1.23
C PHE A 45 -9.11 17.62 0.50
N LYS A 46 -10.07 16.93 1.15
CA LYS A 46 -10.79 15.79 0.54
C LYS A 46 -11.54 16.20 -0.73
N LYS A 47 -12.24 17.35 -0.70
CA LYS A 47 -12.94 17.89 -1.88
C LYS A 47 -11.96 18.25 -3.00
N GLY A 48 -10.88 18.94 -2.67
CA GLY A 48 -9.82 19.32 -3.60
C GLY A 48 -9.14 18.12 -4.25
N MET A 49 -8.87 17.05 -3.49
CA MET A 49 -8.29 15.81 -4.02
C MET A 49 -9.20 15.16 -5.06
N LYS A 50 -10.52 15.14 -4.83
CA LYS A 50 -11.49 14.63 -5.83
C LYS A 50 -11.49 15.49 -7.10
N GLN A 51 -11.36 16.81 -6.98
CA GLN A 51 -11.29 17.72 -8.13
C GLN A 51 -9.97 17.60 -8.88
N ALA A 52 -8.84 17.53 -8.17
CA ALA A 52 -7.51 17.34 -8.76
C ALA A 52 -7.44 16.07 -9.60
N ARG A 53 -7.93 14.94 -9.06
CA ARG A 53 -8.03 13.66 -9.80
C ARG A 53 -8.83 13.80 -11.10
N LYS A 54 -9.96 14.52 -11.08
CA LYS A 54 -10.74 14.81 -12.30
C LYS A 54 -9.95 15.70 -13.27
N GLY A 55 -9.28 16.73 -12.75
CA GLY A 55 -8.52 17.71 -13.54
C GLY A 55 -7.33 17.12 -14.31
N VAL A 56 -6.72 16.05 -13.79
CA VAL A 56 -5.63 15.32 -14.45
C VAL A 56 -6.09 14.03 -15.16
N GLY A 57 -7.40 13.79 -15.24
CA GLY A 57 -7.95 12.58 -15.87
C GLY A 57 -7.52 11.27 -15.20
N TYR A 58 -7.31 11.26 -13.88
CA TYR A 58 -6.84 10.10 -13.14
C TYR A 58 -7.85 8.95 -13.18
N LYS A 59 -7.46 7.81 -13.78
CA LYS A 59 -8.31 6.60 -13.92
C LYS A 59 -7.76 5.36 -13.20
N ALA A 60 -6.50 5.38 -12.78
CA ALA A 60 -5.86 4.21 -12.17
C ALA A 60 -6.51 3.85 -10.83
N ALA A 61 -6.52 2.56 -10.48
CA ALA A 61 -6.85 2.15 -9.12
C ALA A 61 -5.76 2.60 -8.14
N ILE A 62 -6.13 2.82 -6.89
CA ILE A 62 -5.17 2.84 -5.79
C ILE A 62 -4.89 1.39 -5.42
N GLU A 63 -3.63 1.03 -5.21
CA GLU A 63 -3.29 -0.32 -4.78
C GLU A 63 -2.74 -0.30 -3.37
N VAL A 64 -3.23 -1.21 -2.54
CA VAL A 64 -2.73 -1.47 -1.18
C VAL A 64 -2.10 -2.84 -1.20
N HIS A 65 -0.80 -2.90 -0.91
CA HIS A 65 -0.04 -4.14 -0.89
C HIS A 65 0.43 -4.39 0.53
N THR A 66 0.07 -5.54 1.12
CA THR A 66 0.52 -5.87 2.48
C THR A 66 1.94 -6.43 2.45
N THR A 67 2.68 -6.24 3.54
CA THR A 67 4.06 -6.69 3.70
C THR A 67 4.18 -7.58 4.94
N LEU A 68 3.38 -8.65 4.98
CA LEU A 68 3.28 -9.50 6.17
C LEU A 68 4.42 -10.52 6.23
N PHE A 69 4.96 -10.74 7.43
CA PHE A 69 5.98 -11.76 7.69
C PHE A 69 5.37 -12.88 8.54
N SER A 70 5.48 -14.12 8.07
CA SER A 70 5.07 -15.29 8.83
C SER A 70 5.88 -15.39 10.11
N ARG A 71 5.24 -15.79 11.21
CA ARG A 71 5.96 -16.13 12.46
C ARG A 71 6.52 -17.56 12.45
N SER A 72 6.17 -18.36 11.43
CA SER A 72 6.64 -19.74 11.33
C SER A 72 8.08 -19.78 10.82
N SER A 73 8.94 -20.57 11.48
CA SER A 73 10.29 -20.89 11.00
C SER A 73 10.28 -21.81 9.78
N ASN A 74 9.23 -22.61 9.60
CA ASN A 74 9.09 -23.59 8.52
C ASN A 74 8.09 -23.10 7.45
N PHE A 75 8.29 -21.85 6.99
CA PHE A 75 7.43 -21.24 5.98
C PHE A 75 7.43 -22.05 4.68
N SER A 76 6.25 -22.27 4.12
CA SER A 76 6.00 -22.85 2.81
C SER A 76 4.73 -22.22 2.27
N LYS A 77 4.73 -21.88 0.97
CA LYS A 77 3.58 -21.26 0.31
C LYS A 77 2.35 -22.17 0.39
N ASP A 78 2.52 -23.44 0.07
CA ASP A 78 1.44 -24.44 0.12
C ASP A 78 0.83 -24.56 1.52
N LYS A 79 1.66 -24.55 2.57
CA LYS A 79 1.19 -24.63 3.97
C LYS A 79 0.49 -23.38 4.47
N LYS A 80 0.63 -22.26 3.76
CA LYS A 80 0.12 -20.94 4.16
C LYS A 80 -0.91 -20.37 3.20
N LEU A 81 -1.23 -21.08 2.12
CA LEU A 81 -2.22 -20.66 1.14
C LEU A 81 -3.61 -20.51 1.79
N ASP A 82 -4.05 -21.53 2.54
CA ASP A 82 -5.36 -21.50 3.21
C ASP A 82 -5.46 -20.34 4.22
N ASP A 83 -4.41 -20.10 5.01
CA ASP A 83 -4.35 -18.96 5.95
C ASP A 83 -4.54 -17.60 5.23
N VAL A 84 -3.94 -17.43 4.04
CA VAL A 84 -4.05 -16.20 3.24
C VAL A 84 -5.42 -16.07 2.59
N LEU A 85 -6.01 -17.19 2.12
CA LEU A 85 -7.38 -17.21 1.58
C LEU A 85 -8.40 -16.86 2.66
N ASP A 86 -8.26 -17.41 3.86
CA ASP A 86 -9.12 -17.11 5.01
C ASP A 86 -9.00 -15.64 5.43
N LEU A 87 -7.79 -15.09 5.41
CA LEU A 87 -7.56 -13.67 5.65
C LEU A 87 -8.23 -12.79 4.59
N SER A 88 -8.15 -13.18 3.31
CA SER A 88 -8.84 -12.50 2.21
C SER A 88 -10.36 -12.50 2.42
N GLU A 89 -10.97 -13.65 2.71
CA GLU A 89 -12.40 -13.75 2.95
C GLU A 89 -12.84 -12.95 4.18
N SER A 90 -12.05 -13.01 5.25
CA SER A 90 -12.27 -12.20 6.45
C SER A 90 -12.18 -10.70 6.15
N THR A 91 -11.23 -10.29 5.31
CA THR A 91 -11.06 -8.88 4.91
C THR A 91 -12.25 -8.39 4.07
N LYS A 92 -12.78 -9.22 3.16
CA LYS A 92 -13.98 -8.88 2.37
C LYS A 92 -15.21 -8.63 3.26
N LYS A 93 -15.35 -9.37 4.35
CA LYS A 93 -16.45 -9.22 5.32
C LYS A 93 -16.41 -7.91 6.13
N LEU A 94 -15.30 -7.18 6.12
CA LEU A 94 -15.20 -5.87 6.78
C LEU A 94 -15.96 -4.77 6.06
N HIS A 95 -16.50 -5.03 4.85
CA HIS A 95 -17.28 -4.07 4.07
C HIS A 95 -16.61 -2.69 3.93
N LEU A 96 -15.29 -2.68 3.74
CA LEU A 96 -14.50 -1.45 3.64
C LEU A 96 -14.92 -0.67 2.38
N ASN A 97 -15.39 0.56 2.57
CA ASN A 97 -15.84 1.41 1.46
C ASN A 97 -14.69 2.25 0.90
N PHE A 98 -13.77 1.59 0.19
CA PHE A 98 -12.66 2.27 -0.50
C PHE A 98 -13.03 2.56 -1.95
N GLU A 99 -13.04 3.84 -2.33
CA GLU A 99 -13.25 4.25 -3.72
C GLU A 99 -12.07 3.77 -4.60
N ASN A 100 -12.36 2.99 -5.65
CA ASN A 100 -11.41 2.57 -6.70
C ASN A 100 -10.07 2.04 -6.15
N THR A 101 -10.14 1.15 -5.15
CA THR A 101 -8.95 0.59 -4.47
C THR A 101 -8.90 -0.92 -4.64
N LYS A 102 -7.72 -1.45 -4.96
CA LYS A 102 -7.41 -2.88 -4.98
C LYS A 102 -6.53 -3.21 -3.78
N ILE A 103 -6.81 -4.33 -3.12
CA ILE A 103 -6.02 -4.81 -1.98
C ILE A 103 -5.37 -6.12 -2.37
N PHE A 104 -4.05 -6.18 -2.22
CA PHE A 104 -3.21 -7.34 -2.46
C PHE A 104 -2.65 -7.81 -1.13
N LEU A 105 -3.13 -8.96 -0.65
CA LEU A 105 -2.64 -9.58 0.57
C LEU A 105 -1.45 -10.46 0.23
N GLN A 106 -0.27 -10.08 0.73
CA GLN A 106 0.98 -10.80 0.56
C GLN A 106 1.51 -11.27 1.91
N LEU A 107 2.02 -12.50 1.94
CA LEU A 107 2.65 -13.11 3.10
C LEU A 107 3.96 -13.79 2.70
N ALA A 108 5.05 -13.41 3.37
CA ALA A 108 6.39 -13.95 3.15
C ALA A 108 6.87 -14.75 4.37
N LYS A 109 8.02 -15.42 4.22
CA LYS A 109 8.78 -16.02 5.33
C LYS A 109 9.15 -14.99 6.40
N SER A 110 9.58 -15.45 7.57
CA SER A 110 9.90 -14.62 8.74
C SER A 110 11.12 -13.70 8.62
N THR A 111 11.82 -13.72 7.48
CA THR A 111 13.13 -13.09 7.31
C THR A 111 13.16 -12.18 6.08
N ILE A 112 14.08 -11.22 6.10
CA ILE A 112 14.39 -10.33 4.98
C ILE A 112 15.89 -10.13 4.89
N SER A 113 16.41 -9.91 3.69
CA SER A 113 17.81 -9.56 3.48
C SER A 113 18.13 -8.22 4.16
N THR A 114 19.24 -8.17 4.89
CA THR A 114 19.75 -6.92 5.50
C THR A 114 20.61 -6.11 4.54
N ASN A 115 21.19 -6.73 3.51
CA ASN A 115 22.00 -6.05 2.50
C ASN A 115 21.14 -5.19 1.56
N ARG A 116 19.94 -5.68 1.25
CA ARG A 116 18.93 -4.97 0.46
C ARG A 116 17.56 -5.32 1.04
N VAL A 117 17.02 -4.40 1.83
CA VAL A 117 15.72 -4.59 2.47
C VAL A 117 14.64 -4.27 1.43
N ASN A 118 14.18 -5.28 0.70
CA ASN A 118 13.09 -5.16 -0.26
C ASN A 118 12.13 -6.34 -0.07
N TYR A 119 10.86 -6.06 0.24
CA TYR A 119 9.87 -7.11 0.45
C TYR A 119 9.61 -7.93 -0.82
N SER A 120 9.63 -7.30 -1.99
CA SER A 120 9.40 -7.97 -3.28
C SER A 120 10.49 -8.98 -3.65
N ASP A 121 11.66 -8.91 -3.02
CA ASP A 121 12.74 -9.90 -3.21
C ASP A 121 12.45 -11.18 -2.40
N ASN A 122 11.51 -11.14 -1.45
CA ASN A 122 11.00 -12.35 -0.81
C ASN A 122 9.93 -13.00 -1.68
N GLU A 123 10.07 -14.30 -1.88
CA GLU A 123 9.00 -15.13 -2.41
C GLU A 123 7.78 -15.13 -1.47
N SER A 124 6.77 -14.31 -1.78
CA SER A 124 5.49 -14.26 -1.07
C SER A 124 4.43 -15.13 -1.75
N ILE A 125 3.39 -15.46 -0.98
CA ILE A 125 2.07 -15.84 -1.53
C ILE A 125 1.39 -14.58 -2.06
#